data_AF-A0A1V9XW89-F1
#
_entry.id   AF-A0A1V9XW89-F1
#
_cell.length_a   1.000
_cell.length_b   1.000
_cell.length_c   1.000
_cell.angle_alpha   90.00
_cell.angle_beta   90.00
_cell.angle_gamma   90.00
#
_symmetry.space_group_name_H-M   'P 1'
#
loop_
_entity.id
_entity.type
_entity.pdbx_description
1 polymer ?
#
loop_
_entity_poly.entity_id
_entity_poly.type
_entity_poly.pdbx_seq_one_letter_code
_entity_poly.pdbx_strand_id
1 'polypeptide(L)'
;SSSIRGSTYNQRIICFSRLVHNRYFPEIFNISGQWDLVNEFGDWFTYDKTARALLFKRDHGRVSNVEGLHRLLRSNDFRNDPLSRCQCTPPYSAENAIAARSDLSPANGTYPFPALGHRPRGATDVKVINSTMVRDFSMLIQCGPTNDQQPTFAWSQSDFNQIIRHEGHPDVFNFPPVLSRWTMLKVN
;
A
#
# COMPACT_ATOMS: atom_id res chain seq x y z
N SER A 1 20.53 -3.69 24.33
CA SER A 1 19.50 -3.60 25.37
C SER A 1 18.84 -2.23 25.33
N SER A 2 17.61 -2.15 24.82
CA SER A 2 16.74 -1.00 25.07
C SER A 2 15.30 -1.51 25.07
N SER A 3 14.94 -2.02 26.25
CA SER A 3 13.57 -2.35 26.62
C SER A 3 12.78 -1.05 26.72
N ILE A 4 11.72 -0.92 25.93
CA ILE A 4 10.69 0.11 26.14
C ILE A 4 9.56 -0.57 26.92
N ARG A 5 9.54 -0.37 28.24
CA ARG A 5 8.36 -0.57 29.09
C ARG A 5 7.93 0.79 29.64
N GLY A 6 6.65 1.10 29.52
CA GLY A 6 5.95 1.96 30.50
C GLY A 6 4.97 2.99 29.93
N SER A 7 3.68 2.71 30.12
CA SER A 7 2.59 3.65 30.37
C SER A 7 1.87 4.35 29.21
N THR A 8 0.80 3.73 28.75
CA THR A 8 -0.62 4.15 28.85
C THR A 8 -1.42 3.17 27.98
N TYR A 9 -2.73 3.02 28.18
CA TYR A 9 -3.61 2.06 27.47
C TYR A 9 -3.61 2.28 25.94
N ASN A 10 -2.53 1.87 25.27
CA ASN A 10 -2.35 2.04 23.84
C ASN A 10 -3.09 0.91 23.14
N GLN A 11 -4.21 1.25 22.50
CA GLN A 11 -4.81 0.43 21.46
C GLN A 11 -3.71 0.10 20.45
N ARG A 12 -3.16 -1.12 20.51
CA ARG A 12 -2.17 -1.55 19.52
C ARG A 12 -2.92 -1.69 18.21
N ILE A 13 -2.71 -0.74 17.31
CA ILE A 13 -3.26 -0.78 15.96
C ILE A 13 -2.39 -1.76 15.17
N ILE A 14 -3.02 -2.80 14.63
CA ILE A 14 -2.34 -3.85 13.87
C ILE A 14 -2.83 -3.74 12.43
N CYS A 15 -1.90 -3.71 11.48
CA CYS A 15 -2.22 -3.70 10.06
C CYS A 15 -1.90 -5.06 9.44
N PHE A 16 -2.79 -5.54 8.56
CA PHE A 16 -2.64 -6.81 7.84
C PHE A 16 -2.42 -6.63 6.32
N SER A 17 -2.16 -5.42 5.82
CA SER A 17 -1.78 -5.24 4.41
C SER A 17 -0.28 -5.53 4.22
N ARG A 18 0.13 -5.90 3.01
CA ARG A 18 1.53 -6.15 2.65
C ARG A 18 2.29 -4.82 2.57
N LEU A 19 2.70 -4.28 3.72
CA LEU A 19 3.19 -2.91 3.90
C LEU A 19 4.48 -2.63 3.11
N VAL A 20 5.46 -3.53 3.14
CA VAL A 20 6.75 -3.40 2.45
C VAL A 20 7.10 -4.75 1.85
N HIS A 21 7.53 -4.77 0.59
CA HIS A 21 7.78 -6.01 -0.16
C HIS A 21 9.23 -6.54 -0.02
N ASN A 22 10.03 -5.98 0.88
CA ASN A 22 11.44 -6.35 1.06
C ASN A 22 11.68 -7.11 2.38
N ARG A 23 12.75 -7.92 2.39
CA ARG A 23 13.02 -8.93 3.41
C ARG A 23 13.68 -8.29 4.63
N TYR A 24 13.06 -8.46 5.80
CA TYR A 24 13.59 -7.94 7.06
C TYR A 24 14.84 -8.69 7.52
N PHE A 25 14.82 -10.03 7.45
CA PHE A 25 15.92 -10.85 7.92
C PHE A 25 17.09 -10.81 6.93
N PRO A 26 18.30 -10.39 7.36
CA PRO A 26 19.45 -10.26 6.46
C PRO A 26 19.82 -11.57 5.75
N GLU A 27 19.68 -12.71 6.44
CA GLU A 27 19.93 -14.03 5.87
C GLU A 27 19.00 -14.30 4.67
N ILE A 28 17.69 -14.09 4.84
CA ILE A 28 16.71 -14.27 3.77
C ILE A 28 16.93 -13.28 2.62
N PHE A 29 17.30 -12.03 2.95
CA PHE A 29 17.65 -11.02 1.96
C PHE A 29 18.82 -11.50 1.08
N ASN A 30 19.87 -12.03 1.71
CA ASN A 30 21.08 -12.51 1.04
C ASN A 30 20.79 -13.74 0.15
N ILE A 31 20.14 -14.78 0.68
CA ILE A 31 19.88 -16.01 -0.09
C ILE A 31 18.86 -15.82 -1.21
N SER A 32 18.04 -14.77 -1.16
CA SER A 32 17.04 -14.47 -2.19
C SER A 32 17.57 -13.77 -3.44
N GLY A 33 18.88 -13.52 -3.53
CA GLY A 33 19.51 -12.83 -4.66
C GLY A 33 19.20 -11.33 -4.72
N GLN A 34 18.80 -10.73 -3.60
CA GLN A 34 18.34 -9.33 -3.58
C GLN A 34 19.49 -8.34 -3.83
N TRP A 35 20.73 -8.72 -3.51
CA TRP A 35 21.91 -7.89 -3.74
C TRP A 35 22.15 -7.59 -5.22
N ASP A 36 21.85 -8.53 -6.12
CA ASP A 36 22.00 -8.31 -7.56
C ASP A 36 21.08 -7.18 -8.03
N LEU A 37 19.83 -7.18 -7.55
CA LEU A 37 18.85 -6.13 -7.84
C LEU A 37 19.21 -4.79 -7.18
N VAL A 38 19.80 -4.80 -6.00
CA VAL A 38 20.31 -3.58 -5.35
C VAL A 38 21.48 -3.00 -6.13
N ASN A 39 22.38 -3.84 -6.64
CA ASN A 39 23.51 -3.39 -7.45
C ASN A 39 23.06 -2.83 -8.80
N GLU A 40 22.03 -3.42 -9.41
CA GLU A 40 21.51 -2.99 -10.71
C GLU A 40 20.57 -1.77 -10.63
N PHE A 41 19.64 -1.77 -9.67
CA PHE A 41 18.55 -0.80 -9.60
C PHE A 41 18.52 0.06 -8.33
N GLY A 42 19.45 -0.16 -7.41
CA GLY A 42 19.67 0.66 -6.23
C GLY A 42 18.64 0.48 -5.11
N ASP A 43 18.37 1.58 -4.41
CA ASP A 43 17.65 1.61 -3.13
C ASP A 43 16.21 1.08 -3.19
N TRP A 44 15.61 0.99 -4.39
CA TRP A 44 14.27 0.41 -4.57
C TRP A 44 14.18 -1.06 -4.13
N PHE A 45 15.31 -1.77 -4.13
CA PHE A 45 15.40 -3.17 -3.72
C PHE A 45 16.01 -3.36 -2.31
N THR A 46 16.41 -2.29 -1.63
CA THR A 46 16.89 -2.37 -0.24
C THR A 46 15.74 -2.54 0.75
N TYR A 47 16.00 -3.01 1.96
CA TYR A 47 14.94 -3.16 2.96
C TYR A 47 14.39 -1.81 3.45
N ASP A 48 15.26 -0.86 3.78
CA ASP A 48 14.96 0.33 4.56
C ASP A 48 14.90 1.64 3.77
N LYS A 49 15.35 1.64 2.50
CA LYS A 49 15.39 2.86 1.68
C LYS A 49 14.42 2.86 0.49
N THR A 50 13.52 1.88 0.41
CA THR A 50 12.43 1.96 -0.56
C THR A 50 11.53 3.18 -0.29
N ALA A 51 10.87 3.68 -1.33
CA ALA A 51 9.85 4.73 -1.19
C ALA A 51 8.86 4.44 -0.06
N ARG A 52 8.32 3.20 -0.01
CA ARG A 52 7.39 2.79 1.06
C ARG A 52 8.03 2.75 2.44
N ALA A 53 9.24 2.21 2.58
CA ALA A 53 9.94 2.19 3.87
C ALA A 53 10.18 3.61 4.39
N LEU A 54 10.58 4.53 3.51
CA LEU A 54 10.80 5.94 3.82
C LEU A 54 9.48 6.67 4.16
N LEU A 55 8.41 6.43 3.40
CA LEU A 55 7.06 6.96 3.67
C LEU A 55 6.56 6.50 5.04
N PHE A 56 6.67 5.21 5.35
CA PHE A 56 6.33 4.70 6.67
C PHE A 56 7.19 5.35 7.74
N LYS A 57 8.53 5.37 7.58
CA LYS A 57 9.47 6.00 8.52
C LYS A 57 9.12 7.47 8.82
N ARG A 58 8.68 8.22 7.81
CA ARG A 58 8.28 9.63 7.93
C ARG A 58 6.92 9.79 8.63
N ASP A 59 5.97 8.90 8.34
CA ASP A 59 4.54 9.20 8.58
C ASP A 59 3.90 8.35 9.68
N HIS A 60 4.51 7.23 10.05
CA HIS A 60 3.93 6.31 11.04
C HIS A 60 3.69 6.98 12.40
N GLY A 61 4.54 7.94 12.80
CA GLY A 61 4.43 8.65 14.08
C GLY A 61 3.21 9.58 14.16
N ARG A 62 2.58 9.90 13.03
CA ARG A 62 1.38 10.75 12.95
C ARG A 62 0.08 9.97 13.11
N VAL A 63 0.15 8.64 13.18
CA VAL A 63 -1.00 7.75 13.32
C VAL A 63 -1.34 7.56 14.80
N SER A 64 -2.50 8.08 15.22
CA SER A 64 -2.98 7.98 16.60
C SER A 64 -4.28 7.18 16.76
N ASN A 65 -4.97 6.86 15.66
CA ASN A 65 -6.25 6.14 15.66
C ASN A 65 -6.45 5.34 14.37
N VAL A 66 -7.54 4.57 14.32
CA VAL A 66 -7.91 3.70 13.20
C VAL A 66 -8.06 4.50 11.90
N GLU A 67 -8.66 5.67 11.96
CA GLU A 67 -8.86 6.56 10.82
C GLU A 67 -7.53 7.12 10.30
N GLY A 68 -6.61 7.46 11.20
CA GLY A 68 -5.26 7.90 10.87
C GLY A 68 -4.46 6.81 10.18
N LEU A 69 -4.56 5.56 10.66
CA LEU A 69 -3.89 4.44 10.00
C LEU A 69 -4.54 4.16 8.65
N HIS A 70 -5.86 4.18 8.56
CA HIS A 70 -6.58 4.02 7.30
C HIS A 70 -6.13 5.02 6.24
N ARG A 71 -6.05 6.31 6.58
CA ARG A 71 -5.53 7.37 5.69
C ARG A 71 -4.08 7.12 5.27
N LEU A 72 -3.22 6.73 6.21
CA LEU A 72 -1.82 6.40 5.88
C LEU A 72 -1.75 5.25 4.87
N LEU A 73 -2.51 4.19 5.09
CA LEU A 73 -2.51 3.01 4.24
C LEU A 73 -3.12 3.25 2.86
N ARG A 74 -3.99 4.26 2.70
CA ARG A 74 -4.53 4.71 1.42
C ARG A 74 -3.74 5.84 0.76
N SER A 75 -2.67 6.33 1.39
CA SER A 75 -1.92 7.47 0.86
C SER A 75 -1.23 7.17 -0.46
N ASN A 76 -1.43 8.08 -1.41
CA ASN A 76 -0.70 8.12 -2.67
C ASN A 76 -0.77 9.54 -3.23
N ASP A 77 0.34 10.27 -3.10
CA ASP A 77 0.51 11.61 -3.64
C ASP A 77 1.68 11.66 -4.62
N PHE A 78 1.78 10.65 -5.49
CA PHE A 78 3.00 10.36 -6.23
C PHE A 78 3.53 11.49 -7.12
N ARG A 79 2.67 12.43 -7.52
CA ARG A 79 3.07 13.59 -8.34
C ARG A 79 3.78 14.67 -7.53
N ASN A 80 3.47 14.78 -6.23
CA ASN A 80 3.95 15.86 -5.37
C ASN A 80 4.96 15.35 -4.32
N ASP A 81 4.84 14.10 -3.87
CA ASP A 81 5.71 13.56 -2.82
C ASP A 81 7.14 13.31 -3.36
N PRO A 82 8.18 13.93 -2.77
CA PRO A 82 9.57 13.70 -3.19
C PRO A 82 10.03 12.25 -3.03
N LEU A 83 9.42 11.47 -2.13
CA LEU A 83 9.73 10.05 -1.95
C LEU A 83 9.15 9.15 -3.04
N SER A 84 8.25 9.68 -3.89
CA SER A 84 7.69 8.96 -5.03
C SER A 84 8.52 9.09 -6.31
N ARG A 85 9.60 9.88 -6.27
CA ARG A 85 10.48 10.11 -7.42
C ARG A 85 11.27 8.86 -7.82
N CYS A 86 11.56 8.74 -9.11
CA CYS A 86 12.50 7.76 -9.65
C CYS A 86 13.35 8.36 -10.76
N GLN A 87 14.44 7.68 -11.13
CA GLN A 87 15.20 7.97 -12.35
C GLN A 87 14.42 7.42 -13.55
N CYS A 88 13.33 8.09 -13.87
CA CYS A 88 12.32 7.70 -14.84
C CYS A 88 11.76 8.95 -15.51
N THR A 89 11.01 8.78 -16.60
CA THR A 89 10.33 9.88 -17.30
C THR A 89 8.84 9.55 -17.42
N PRO A 90 7.93 10.31 -16.78
CA PRO A 90 8.17 11.45 -15.88
C PRO A 90 8.92 11.05 -14.59
N PRO A 91 9.52 11.99 -13.83
CA PRO A 91 10.44 11.72 -12.71
C PRO A 91 9.72 11.26 -11.42
N TYR A 92 8.63 10.51 -11.57
CA TYR A 92 7.85 9.92 -10.49
C TYR A 92 7.21 8.63 -10.97
N SER A 93 6.84 7.76 -10.03
CA SER A 93 6.03 6.59 -10.32
C SER A 93 4.90 6.48 -9.31
N ALA A 94 3.70 6.18 -9.81
CA ALA A 94 2.54 5.93 -8.97
C ALA A 94 2.62 4.60 -8.19
N GLU A 95 3.64 3.77 -8.46
CA GLU A 95 4.00 2.60 -7.66
C GLU A 95 4.71 3.00 -6.35
N ASN A 96 5.40 4.15 -6.32
CA ASN A 96 6.19 4.61 -5.17
C ASN A 96 5.32 5.33 -4.13
N ALA A 97 4.28 4.66 -3.65
CA ALA A 97 3.36 5.13 -2.63
C ALA A 97 2.99 3.98 -1.68
N ILE A 98 2.30 4.29 -0.57
CA ILE A 98 1.80 3.22 0.31
C ILE A 98 0.69 2.45 -0.39
N ALA A 99 -0.28 3.16 -0.98
CA ALA A 99 -1.31 2.57 -1.84
C ALA A 99 -1.01 2.83 -3.32
N ALA A 100 -0.19 1.96 -3.93
CA ALA A 100 0.22 2.09 -5.33
C ALA A 100 -0.97 2.21 -6.31
N ARG A 101 -0.77 2.97 -7.38
CA ARG A 101 -1.70 3.23 -8.49
C ARG A 101 -0.97 3.14 -9.84
N SER A 102 -0.36 2.00 -10.16
CA SER A 102 0.43 1.86 -11.40
C SER A 102 -0.39 2.20 -12.66
N ASP A 103 -1.72 2.10 -12.60
CA ASP A 103 -2.66 2.49 -13.66
C ASP A 103 -2.66 3.99 -13.99
N LEU A 104 -2.10 4.83 -13.11
CA LEU A 104 -1.97 6.27 -13.31
C LEU A 104 -0.59 6.70 -13.83
N SER A 105 0.34 5.74 -14.00
CA SER A 105 1.66 6.03 -14.57
C SER A 105 1.51 6.17 -16.09
N PRO A 106 2.16 7.13 -16.76
CA PRO A 106 2.03 7.26 -18.22
C PRO A 106 2.50 5.99 -18.96
N ALA A 107 1.67 5.48 -19.87
CA ALA A 107 1.98 4.29 -20.69
C ALA A 107 3.21 4.49 -21.59
N ASN A 108 3.42 5.73 -22.06
CA ASN A 108 4.59 6.13 -22.86
C ASN A 108 5.80 6.56 -22.00
N GLY A 109 5.74 6.37 -20.68
CA GLY A 109 6.83 6.70 -19.78
C GLY A 109 8.03 5.76 -19.95
N THR A 110 9.21 6.26 -19.58
CA THR A 110 10.44 5.46 -19.52
C THR A 110 10.73 5.09 -18.07
N TYR A 111 10.79 3.80 -17.78
CA TYR A 111 10.99 3.28 -16.44
C TYR A 111 12.19 2.33 -16.42
N PRO A 112 13.02 2.35 -15.38
CA PRO A 112 14.24 1.53 -15.33
C PRO A 112 13.93 0.03 -15.22
N PHE A 113 12.76 -0.34 -14.70
CA PHE A 113 12.26 -1.71 -14.66
C PHE A 113 10.72 -1.72 -14.67
N PRO A 114 10.08 -2.83 -15.10
CA PRO A 114 8.64 -2.88 -15.34
C PRO A 114 7.77 -2.55 -14.12
N ALA A 115 8.30 -2.73 -12.91
CA ALA A 115 7.52 -2.48 -11.70
C ALA A 115 7.18 -0.99 -11.46
N LEU A 116 7.95 -0.06 -12.01
CA LEU A 116 7.68 1.36 -11.86
C LEU A 116 6.71 1.90 -12.93
N GLY A 117 6.42 1.12 -13.96
CA GLY A 117 5.67 1.57 -15.14
C GLY A 117 4.17 1.36 -15.06
N HIS A 118 3.50 1.77 -16.15
CA HIS A 118 2.07 1.65 -16.34
C HIS A 118 1.60 0.20 -16.37
N ARG A 119 0.78 -0.19 -15.41
CA ARG A 119 0.30 -1.56 -15.24
C ARG A 119 -1.08 -1.59 -14.57
N PRO A 120 -1.89 -2.63 -14.82
CA PRO A 120 -3.16 -2.87 -14.13
C PRO A 120 -2.90 -3.42 -12.71
N ARG A 121 -2.17 -2.66 -11.89
CA ARG A 121 -1.68 -3.08 -10.59
C ARG A 121 -1.70 -1.91 -9.60
N GLY A 122 -2.01 -2.21 -8.36
CA GLY A 122 -1.99 -1.24 -7.28
C GLY A 122 -2.45 -1.87 -5.98
N ALA A 123 -2.62 -1.04 -4.96
CA ALA A 123 -3.37 -1.44 -3.78
C ALA A 123 -4.86 -1.53 -4.13
N THR A 124 -5.51 -2.64 -3.79
CA THR A 124 -6.93 -2.91 -4.13
C THR A 124 -7.84 -2.89 -2.92
N ASP A 125 -7.29 -2.76 -1.72
CA ASP A 125 -8.05 -2.68 -0.48
C ASP A 125 -7.20 -2.09 0.65
N VAL A 126 -7.87 -1.81 1.76
CA VAL A 126 -7.25 -1.60 3.07
C VAL A 126 -8.09 -2.31 4.12
N LYS A 127 -7.42 -2.93 5.11
CA LYS A 127 -8.05 -3.46 6.32
C LYS A 127 -7.29 -2.96 7.54
N VAL A 128 -8.00 -2.36 8.47
CA VAL A 128 -7.45 -1.82 9.72
C VAL A 128 -8.18 -2.40 10.91
N ILE A 129 -7.41 -2.81 11.91
CA ILE A 129 -7.92 -3.26 13.19
C ILE A 129 -7.14 -2.61 14.34
N ASN A 130 -7.79 -2.46 15.48
CA ASN A 130 -7.13 -2.20 16.76
C ASN A 130 -7.40 -3.35 17.74
N SER A 131 -6.79 -3.28 18.92
CA SER A 131 -6.95 -4.31 19.97
C SER A 131 -8.40 -4.58 20.38
N THR A 132 -9.28 -3.58 20.32
CA THR A 132 -10.70 -3.74 20.65
C THR A 132 -11.43 -4.48 19.53
N MET A 133 -11.18 -4.09 18.29
CA MET A 133 -11.79 -4.69 17.10
C MET A 133 -11.45 -6.17 16.95
N VAL A 134 -10.25 -6.61 17.39
CA VAL A 134 -9.88 -8.04 17.46
C VAL A 134 -10.86 -8.83 18.35
N ARG A 135 -11.26 -8.27 19.51
CA ARG A 135 -12.19 -8.92 20.43
C ARG A 135 -13.61 -8.97 19.87
N ASP A 136 -13.97 -7.91 19.16
CA ASP A 136 -15.30 -7.73 18.58
C ASP A 136 -15.46 -8.41 17.20
N PHE A 137 -14.44 -9.14 16.74
CA PHE A 137 -14.38 -9.73 15.39
C PHE A 137 -14.75 -8.72 14.31
N SER A 138 -14.20 -7.52 14.41
CA SER A 138 -14.50 -6.40 13.52
C SER A 138 -13.25 -5.83 12.85
N MET A 139 -13.45 -5.14 11.74
CA MET A 139 -12.41 -4.48 10.98
C MET A 139 -12.97 -3.32 10.16
N LEU A 140 -12.20 -2.23 10.06
CA LEU A 140 -12.49 -1.17 9.11
C LEU A 140 -11.89 -1.60 7.78
N ILE A 141 -12.73 -1.75 6.77
CA ILE A 141 -12.32 -2.21 5.44
C ILE A 141 -12.75 -1.23 4.38
N GLN A 142 -11.94 -1.04 3.35
CA GLN A 142 -12.36 -0.35 2.14
C GLN A 142 -11.85 -1.11 0.93
N CYS A 143 -12.77 -1.37 0.00
CA CYS A 143 -12.48 -2.06 -1.26
C CYS A 143 -12.15 -1.04 -2.36
N GLY A 144 -11.22 -1.41 -3.24
CA GLY A 144 -10.85 -0.64 -4.42
C GLY A 144 -9.57 0.19 -4.25
N PRO A 145 -8.99 0.61 -5.39
CA PRO A 145 -7.84 1.51 -5.42
C PRO A 145 -8.05 2.80 -4.64
N THR A 146 -6.96 3.40 -4.16
CA THR A 146 -7.07 4.69 -3.46
C THR A 146 -7.58 5.79 -4.38
N ASN A 147 -8.53 6.57 -3.87
CA ASN A 147 -9.04 7.79 -4.48
C ASN A 147 -9.03 8.97 -3.50
N ASP A 148 -8.30 8.84 -2.38
CA ASP A 148 -8.19 9.88 -1.35
C ASP A 148 -7.48 11.14 -1.89
N GLN A 149 -6.50 10.94 -2.78
CA GLN A 149 -5.69 11.99 -3.44
C GLN A 149 -5.58 11.76 -4.96
N GLN A 150 -6.28 10.74 -5.47
CA GLN A 150 -6.18 10.25 -6.84
C GLN A 150 -7.57 10.13 -7.46
N PRO A 151 -7.70 10.18 -8.79
CA PRO A 151 -8.99 9.95 -9.43
C PRO A 151 -9.50 8.55 -9.12
N THR A 152 -10.81 8.43 -8.95
CA THR A 152 -11.51 7.15 -8.81
C THR A 152 -11.20 6.27 -10.02
N PHE A 153 -10.83 5.01 -9.76
CA PHE A 153 -10.61 4.04 -10.82
C PHE A 153 -11.95 3.57 -11.40
N ALA A 154 -12.03 3.55 -12.73
CA ALA A 154 -13.14 2.97 -13.48
C ALA A 154 -12.59 2.12 -14.63
N TRP A 155 -13.07 0.89 -14.78
CA TRP A 155 -12.63 0.00 -15.87
C TRP A 155 -12.94 0.63 -17.22
N SER A 156 -14.15 1.14 -17.42
CA SER A 156 -14.61 1.79 -18.65
C SER A 156 -13.75 2.98 -19.11
N GLN A 157 -13.06 3.65 -18.17
CA GLN A 157 -12.19 4.81 -18.44
C GLN A 157 -10.71 4.43 -18.51
N SER A 158 -10.36 3.18 -18.19
CA SER A 158 -8.99 2.68 -18.25
C SER A 158 -8.69 2.10 -19.63
N ASP A 159 -7.45 2.27 -20.09
CA ASP A 159 -6.92 1.60 -21.27
C ASP A 159 -6.82 0.07 -21.12
N PHE A 160 -6.97 -0.45 -19.90
CA PHE A 160 -7.02 -1.89 -19.62
C PHE A 160 -8.39 -2.54 -19.88
N ASN A 161 -9.46 -1.75 -20.10
CA ASN A 161 -10.84 -2.25 -20.19
C ASN A 161 -11.00 -3.41 -21.19
N GLN A 162 -10.41 -3.27 -22.38
CA GLN A 162 -10.54 -4.24 -23.46
C GLN A 162 -9.45 -5.32 -23.44
N ILE A 163 -8.44 -5.15 -22.58
CA ILE A 163 -7.27 -6.04 -22.50
C ILE A 163 -7.47 -7.07 -21.39
N ILE A 164 -8.14 -6.68 -20.30
CA ILE A 164 -8.26 -7.47 -19.08
C ILE A 164 -9.70 -7.86 -18.87
N ARG A 165 -9.93 -9.16 -18.67
CA ARG A 165 -11.23 -9.69 -18.26
C ARG A 165 -11.49 -9.37 -16.79
N HIS A 166 -12.67 -8.84 -16.50
CA HIS A 166 -13.07 -8.36 -15.17
C HIS A 166 -14.57 -8.61 -14.92
N GLU A 167 -15.10 -9.73 -15.41
CA GLU A 167 -16.50 -10.09 -15.23
C GLU A 167 -16.85 -10.22 -13.74
N GLY A 168 -17.96 -9.61 -13.32
CA GLY A 168 -18.39 -9.56 -11.93
C GLY A 168 -17.78 -8.43 -11.10
N HIS A 169 -16.79 -7.70 -11.64
CA HIS A 169 -16.35 -6.46 -11.01
C HIS A 169 -17.35 -5.31 -11.25
N PRO A 170 -17.49 -4.38 -10.29
CA PRO A 170 -18.10 -3.09 -10.56
C PRO A 170 -17.26 -2.33 -11.60
N ASP A 171 -17.89 -1.52 -12.44
CA ASP A 171 -17.15 -0.65 -13.36
C ASP A 171 -16.33 0.39 -12.58
N VAL A 172 -16.96 1.06 -11.61
CA VAL A 172 -16.37 2.15 -10.82
C VAL A 172 -16.06 1.68 -9.40
N PHE A 173 -14.82 1.86 -8.94
CA PHE A 173 -14.38 1.52 -7.59
C PHE A 173 -14.37 2.75 -6.68
N ASN A 174 -15.56 3.20 -6.28
CA ASN A 174 -15.75 4.32 -5.35
C ASN A 174 -16.46 3.89 -4.05
N PHE A 175 -15.97 2.84 -3.40
CA PHE A 175 -16.58 2.33 -2.19
C PHE A 175 -16.13 3.12 -0.96
N PRO A 176 -17.04 3.51 -0.05
CA PRO A 176 -16.66 4.10 1.22
C PRO A 176 -16.04 3.02 2.14
N PRO A 177 -15.28 3.42 3.17
CA PRO A 177 -14.88 2.49 4.21
C PRO A 177 -16.10 1.98 4.99
N VAL A 178 -16.10 0.68 5.32
CA VAL A 178 -17.18 -0.01 6.04
C VAL A 178 -16.60 -0.66 7.29
N LEU A 179 -17.30 -0.51 8.42
CA LEU A 179 -17.02 -1.30 9.62
C LEU A 179 -17.67 -2.69 9.46
N SER A 180 -16.85 -3.68 9.10
CA SER A 180 -17.28 -5.08 9.04
C SER A 180 -17.29 -5.69 10.44
N ARG A 181 -18.35 -6.41 10.78
CA ARG A 181 -18.49 -7.16 12.03
C ARG A 181 -18.91 -8.58 11.70
N TRP A 182 -18.17 -9.56 12.20
CA TRP A 182 -18.49 -10.97 12.00
C TRP A 182 -19.15 -11.53 13.25
N THR A 183 -20.39 -11.98 13.13
CA THR A 183 -21.03 -12.78 14.18
C THR A 183 -20.66 -14.23 13.99
N MET A 184 -20.05 -14.83 15.01
CA MET A 184 -19.93 -16.29 15.07
C MET A 184 -21.34 -16.85 15.23
N LEU A 185 -21.82 -17.58 14.21
CA LEU A 185 -23.03 -18.37 14.36
C LEU A 185 -22.75 -19.40 15.45
N LYS A 186 -23.50 -19.34 16.55
CA LYS A 186 -23.52 -20.44 17.52
C LYS A 186 -24.19 -21.61 16.81
N VAL A 187 -23.37 -22.58 16.41
CA VAL A 187 -23.89 -23.90 16.02
C VAL A 187 -24.30 -24.56 17.34
N ASN A 188 -25.62 -24.69 17.55
CA ASN A 188 -26.20 -25.42 18.67
C ASN A 188 -26.06 -26.93 18.46
#